data_AF-A0A151RLE0-F1
#
_entry.id   AF-A0A151RLE0-F1
#
_cell.length_a   1.000
_cell.length_b   1.000
_cell.length_c   1.000
_cell.angle_alpha   90.00
_cell.angle_beta   90.00
_cell.angle_gamma   90.00
#
_symmetry.space_group_name_H-M   'P 1'
#
loop_
_entity.id
_entity.type
_entity.pdbx_description
1 polymer ?
#
loop_
_entity_poly.entity_id
_entity_poly.type
_entity_poly.pdbx_seq_one_letter_code
_entity_poly.pdbx_strand_id
1 'polypeptide(L)'
;MTSVWKLNISPKGAIIVWRIFMNSLATCDNLLQKNIILPEVECICKFCNEETDSTSHVLFTCKVSDWLWKKCYNWASVSIVLPTFSTQHFGQLPYSNLSATISKRWRVILCTIVWLLWAKRNNCHY
;
A
#
# COMPACT_ATOMS: atom_id res chain seq x y z
N MET A 1 -13.62 -9.63 2.62
CA MET A 1 -12.74 -9.33 3.76
C MET A 1 -12.24 -10.55 4.54
N THR A 2 -13.01 -11.64 4.66
CA THR A 2 -12.63 -12.85 5.44
C THR A 2 -11.45 -13.65 4.87
N SER A 3 -10.97 -13.33 3.66
CA SER A 3 -9.89 -14.07 3.00
C SER A 3 -8.49 -13.61 3.39
N VAL A 4 -8.28 -12.37 3.86
CA VAL A 4 -6.93 -11.87 4.17
C VAL A 4 -6.33 -12.59 5.39
N TRP A 5 -7.17 -12.86 6.38
CA TRP A 5 -6.83 -13.61 7.60
C TRP A 5 -6.52 -15.09 7.34
N LYS A 6 -6.91 -15.61 6.16
CA LYS A 6 -6.63 -16.97 5.71
C LYS A 6 -5.34 -17.07 4.87
N LEU A 7 -4.71 -15.94 4.54
CA LEU A 7 -3.43 -15.93 3.86
C LEU A 7 -2.31 -16.25 4.84
N ASN A 8 -1.29 -16.99 4.38
CA ASN A 8 -0.07 -17.22 5.16
C ASN A 8 0.81 -15.96 5.14
N ILE A 9 0.37 -14.92 5.86
CA ILE A 9 1.06 -13.63 6.02
C ILE A 9 1.36 -13.38 7.49
N SER A 10 2.32 -12.49 7.76
CA SER A 10 2.55 -12.05 9.14
C SER A 10 1.32 -11.32 9.71
N PRO A 11 1.09 -11.37 11.04
CA PRO A 11 0.02 -10.61 11.68
C PRO A 11 0.07 -9.12 11.35
N LYS A 12 1.27 -8.55 11.25
CA LYS A 12 1.49 -7.15 10.86
C LYS A 12 0.96 -6.85 9.45
N GLY A 13 1.21 -7.77 8.50
CA GLY A 13 0.67 -7.71 7.14
C GLY A 13 -0.86 -7.78 7.09
N ALA A 14 -1.47 -8.63 7.91
CA ALA A 14 -2.93 -8.72 7.98
C ALA A 14 -3.55 -7.43 8.55
N ILE A 15 -2.98 -6.92 9.65
CA ILE A 15 -3.43 -5.69 10.31
C ILE A 15 -3.32 -4.50 9.37
N ILE A 16 -2.21 -4.34 8.64
CA ILE A 16 -2.06 -3.17 7.77
C ILE A 16 -3.07 -3.17 6.63
N VAL A 17 -3.33 -4.33 6.04
CA VAL A 17 -4.33 -4.44 4.97
C VAL A 17 -5.72 -4.13 5.51
N TRP A 18 -6.06 -4.67 6.69
CA TRP A 18 -7.31 -4.30 7.37
C TRP A 18 -7.39 -2.79 7.62
N ARG A 19 -6.31 -2.15 8.08
CA ARG A 19 -6.29 -0.71 8.32
C ARG A 19 -6.48 0.11 7.05
N ILE A 20 -5.93 -0.35 5.93
CA ILE A 20 -6.12 0.28 4.61
C ILE A 20 -7.58 0.19 4.18
N PHE A 21 -8.20 -0.99 4.29
CA PHE A 21 -9.62 -1.16 3.99
C PHE A 21 -10.53 -0.27 4.85
N MET A 22 -10.14 -0.05 6.11
CA MET A 22 -10.86 0.83 7.04
C MET A 22 -10.48 2.31 6.91
N ASN A 23 -9.68 2.69 5.91
CA ASN A 23 -9.13 4.04 5.75
C ASN A 23 -8.57 4.64 7.06
N SER A 24 -7.79 3.84 7.80
CA SER A 24 -7.39 4.12 9.19
C SER A 24 -5.88 4.21 9.39
N LEU A 25 -5.13 4.39 8.30
CA LEU A 25 -3.71 4.72 8.36
C LEU A 25 -3.50 6.14 8.87
N ALA A 26 -2.40 6.37 9.59
CA ALA A 26 -2.03 7.68 10.13
C ALA A 26 -1.37 8.55 9.06
N THR A 27 -2.11 8.79 7.99
CA THR A 27 -1.76 9.69 6.89
C THR A 27 -2.51 11.01 7.06
N CYS A 28 -2.03 12.09 6.45
CA CYS A 28 -2.62 13.41 6.67
C CYS A 28 -4.07 13.51 6.21
N ASP A 29 -4.42 12.93 5.07
CA ASP A 29 -5.81 12.81 4.60
C ASP A 29 -6.73 12.17 5.65
N ASN A 30 -6.30 11.09 6.28
CA ASN A 30 -7.08 10.36 7.27
C ASN A 30 -7.14 11.07 8.63
N LEU A 31 -6.10 11.81 9.00
CA LEU A 31 -6.08 12.61 10.22
C LEU A 31 -6.98 13.84 10.07
N LEU A 32 -6.96 14.51 8.91
CA LEU A 32 -7.86 15.60 8.59
C LEU A 32 -9.33 15.15 8.62
N GLN A 33 -9.65 13.97 8.07
CA GLN A 33 -11.00 13.39 8.18
C GLN A 33 -11.46 13.15 9.63
N LYS A 34 -10.53 13.03 10.57
CA LYS A 34 -10.78 12.88 12.01
C LYS A 34 -10.69 14.20 12.78
N ASN A 35 -10.66 15.33 12.08
CA ASN A 35 -10.48 16.68 12.65
C ASN A 35 -9.16 16.86 13.41
N ILE A 36 -8.12 16.09 13.06
CA ILE A 36 -6.76 16.25 13.58
C ILE A 36 -5.96 17.05 12.55
N ILE A 37 -5.66 18.31 12.88
CA ILE A 37 -4.93 19.22 12.01
C ILE A 37 -3.44 19.12 12.32
N LEU A 38 -2.64 18.84 11.30
CA LEU A 38 -1.18 18.82 11.37
C LEU A 38 -0.60 20.06 10.66
N PRO A 39 0.59 20.53 11.05
CA PRO A 39 1.34 21.52 10.28
C PRO A 39 1.56 21.06 8.83
N GLU A 40 1.54 21.98 7.87
CA GLU A 40 1.71 21.64 6.45
C GLU A 40 3.00 20.84 6.19
N VAL A 41 4.09 21.18 6.88
CA VAL A 41 5.38 20.48 6.80
C VAL A 41 5.32 19.01 7.23
N GLU A 42 4.39 18.65 8.10
CA GLU A 42 4.15 17.27 8.54
C GLU A 42 3.23 16.51 7.57
N CYS A 43 2.46 17.24 6.76
CA CYS A 43 1.58 16.69 5.73
C CYS A 43 2.20 16.46 4.37
N ILE A 44 3.50 16.73 4.23
CA ILE A 44 4.23 16.37 3.02
C ILE A 44 4.72 14.92 3.13
N CYS A 45 4.54 14.16 2.05
CA CYS A 45 5.00 12.77 1.92
C CYS A 45 6.51 12.69 2.15
N LYS A 46 6.94 11.94 3.17
CA LYS A 46 8.36 11.79 3.55
C LYS A 46 9.20 10.98 2.56
N PHE A 47 8.59 10.36 1.56
CA PHE A 47 9.30 9.65 0.51
C PHE A 47 9.72 10.57 -0.64
N CYS A 48 8.80 11.41 -1.14
CA CYS A 48 9.08 12.27 -2.28
C CYS A 48 9.33 13.74 -1.94
N ASN A 49 8.87 14.19 -0.77
CA ASN A 49 8.85 15.58 -0.33
C ASN A 49 8.13 16.55 -1.29
N GLU A 50 7.19 16.06 -2.10
CA GLU A 50 6.54 16.84 -3.18
C GLU A 50 5.01 16.89 -3.07
N GLU A 51 4.36 15.81 -2.65
CA GLU A 51 2.90 15.69 -2.57
C GLU A 51 2.43 15.44 -1.14
N THR A 52 1.13 15.63 -0.89
CA THR A 52 0.50 15.36 0.41
C THR A 52 0.63 13.88 0.79
N ASP A 53 0.97 13.64 2.05
CA ASP A 53 1.00 12.33 2.67
C ASP A 53 -0.43 11.75 2.78
N SER A 54 -0.81 11.02 1.74
CA SER A 54 -2.07 10.28 1.68
C SER A 54 -1.83 8.79 1.59
N THR A 55 -2.82 7.98 1.99
CA THR A 55 -2.70 6.52 1.89
C THR A 55 -2.43 6.08 0.45
N SER A 56 -3.09 6.71 -0.52
CA SER A 56 -2.92 6.40 -1.93
C SER A 56 -1.54 6.77 -2.46
N HIS A 57 -1.08 7.97 -2.12
CA HIS A 57 0.22 8.44 -2.56
C HIS A 57 1.33 7.59 -1.97
N VAL A 58 1.39 7.43 -0.65
CA VAL A 58 2.45 6.69 0.04
C VAL A 58 2.54 5.25 -0.43
N LEU A 59 1.41 4.58 -0.68
CA LEU A 59 1.44 3.16 -1.03
C LEU A 59 1.60 2.89 -2.52
N PHE A 60 1.18 3.80 -3.41
CA PHE A 60 1.02 3.47 -4.82
C PHE A 60 1.57 4.51 -5.79
N THR A 61 1.20 5.79 -5.64
CA THR A 61 1.51 6.81 -6.67
C THR A 61 2.80 7.60 -6.39
N CYS A 62 3.34 7.52 -5.18
CA CYS A 62 4.63 8.12 -4.86
C CYS A 62 5.72 7.54 -5.76
N LYS A 63 6.60 8.37 -6.30
CA LYS A 63 7.74 7.95 -7.15
C LYS A 63 8.58 6.81 -6.55
N VAL A 64 8.75 6.80 -5.23
CA VAL A 64 9.51 5.75 -4.52
C VAL A 64 8.72 4.42 -4.52
N SER A 65 7.42 4.51 -4.22
CA SER A 65 6.53 3.35 -4.16
C SER A 65 6.26 2.77 -5.55
N ASP A 66 6.02 3.64 -6.54
CA ASP A 66 5.90 3.28 -7.95
C ASP A 66 7.15 2.55 -8.46
N TRP A 67 8.34 3.08 -8.17
CA TRP A 67 9.60 2.42 -8.51
C TRP A 67 9.71 1.02 -7.89
N LEU A 68 9.38 0.88 -6.60
CA LEU A 68 9.40 -0.40 -5.91
C LEU A 68 8.41 -1.40 -6.54
N TRP A 69 7.19 -0.95 -6.80
CA TRP A 69 6.18 -1.77 -7.45
C TRP A 69 6.64 -2.25 -8.82
N LYS A 70 7.19 -1.36 -9.67
CA LYS A 70 7.76 -1.72 -10.97
C LYS A 70 8.85 -2.79 -10.84
N LYS A 71 9.72 -2.68 -9.84
CA LYS A 71 10.75 -3.71 -9.56
C LYS A 71 10.13 -5.04 -9.15
N CYS A 72 9.13 -5.03 -8.27
CA CYS A 72 8.43 -6.24 -7.84
C CYS A 72 7.66 -6.92 -8.99
N TYR A 73 6.98 -6.14 -9.84
CA TYR A 73 6.28 -6.65 -11.01
C TYR A 73 7.24 -7.24 -12.04
N ASN A 74 8.37 -6.58 -12.30
CA ASN A 74 9.41 -7.11 -13.17
C ASN A 74 10.00 -8.43 -12.63
N TRP A 75 10.31 -8.50 -11.34
CA TRP A 75 10.77 -9.74 -10.70
C TRP A 75 9.74 -10.88 -10.83
N ALA A 76 8.46 -10.55 -10.70
CA ALA A 76 7.38 -11.52 -10.85
C ALA A 76 7.08 -11.88 -12.32
N SER A 77 7.76 -11.24 -13.29
CA SER A 77 7.47 -11.37 -14.73
C SER A 77 6.01 -11.03 -15.06
N VAL A 78 5.47 -10.00 -14.41
CA VAL A 78 4.07 -9.58 -14.55
C VAL A 78 4.00 -8.24 -15.29
N SER A 79 3.36 -8.25 -16.45
CA SER A 79 3.05 -7.03 -17.21
C SER A 79 1.76 -6.40 -16.67
N ILE A 80 1.87 -5.34 -15.87
CA ILE A 80 0.72 -4.59 -15.32
C ILE A 80 0.86 -3.10 -15.65
N VAL A 81 -0.26 -2.47 -16.01
CA VAL A 81 -0.43 -1.02 -15.94
C VAL A 81 -0.79 -0.69 -14.50
N LEU A 82 0.08 0.03 -13.80
CA LEU A 82 -0.15 0.47 -12.42
C LEU A 82 -1.39 1.37 -12.38
N PRO A 83 -2.46 1.00 -11.64
CA PRO A 83 -3.62 1.87 -11.52
C PRO A 83 -3.27 3.12 -10.69
N THR A 84 -3.85 4.25 -11.08
CA THR A 84 -3.64 5.55 -10.44
C THR A 84 -4.33 5.69 -9.08
N PHE A 85 -5.17 4.71 -8.66
CA PHE A 85 -5.97 4.78 -7.44
C PHE A 85 -5.74 3.58 -6.51
N SER A 86 -5.62 3.85 -5.20
CA SER A 86 -5.30 2.86 -4.16
C SER A 86 -6.33 1.76 -3.95
N THR A 87 -7.62 2.08 -4.11
CA THR A 87 -8.71 1.11 -4.01
C THR A 87 -8.74 0.15 -5.20
N GLN A 88 -8.22 0.59 -6.35
CA GLN A 88 -8.06 -0.24 -7.54
C GLN A 88 -6.87 -1.20 -7.42
N HIS A 89 -5.82 -0.88 -6.66
CA HIS A 89 -4.72 -1.83 -6.42
C HIS A 89 -5.14 -3.09 -5.65
N PHE A 90 -6.10 -2.98 -4.72
CA PHE A 90 -6.60 -4.15 -3.96
C PHE A 90 -7.72 -4.89 -4.68
N GLY A 91 -8.54 -4.17 -5.46
CA GLY A 91 -9.67 -4.74 -6.21
C GLY A 91 -9.29 -5.31 -7.58
N GLN A 92 -8.36 -4.66 -8.29
CA GLN A 92 -7.78 -5.14 -9.54
C GLN A 92 -6.58 -6.03 -9.23
N LEU A 93 -6.82 -7.18 -8.61
CA LEU A 93 -5.86 -8.27 -8.74
C LEU A 93 -5.91 -8.74 -10.20
N PRO A 94 -4.85 -8.60 -11.02
CA PRO A 94 -4.90 -8.98 -12.45
C PRO A 94 -4.84 -10.49 -12.67
N TYR A 95 -5.18 -11.26 -11.65
CA TYR A 95 -4.93 -12.69 -11.54
C TYR A 95 -6.19 -13.52 -11.82
N SER A 96 -7.06 -13.07 -12.72
CA SER A 96 -8.17 -13.88 -13.21
C SER A 96 -7.70 -15.06 -14.07
N ASN A 97 -6.48 -14.99 -14.64
CA ASN A 97 -5.94 -16.00 -15.56
C ASN A 97 -4.76 -16.83 -15.01
N LEU A 98 -4.39 -16.67 -13.73
CA LEU A 98 -3.29 -17.42 -13.11
C LEU A 98 -3.84 -18.49 -12.16
N SER A 99 -3.10 -19.58 -12.00
CA SER A 99 -3.51 -20.67 -11.11
C SER A 99 -3.77 -20.14 -9.70
N ALA A 100 -4.74 -20.75 -8.99
CA ALA A 100 -5.13 -20.33 -7.65
C ALA A 100 -3.94 -20.25 -6.66
N THR A 101 -2.93 -21.10 -6.86
CA THR A 101 -1.67 -21.11 -6.08
C THR A 101 -0.82 -19.87 -6.31
N ILE A 102 -0.63 -19.47 -7.58
CA ILE A 102 0.16 -18.30 -7.94
C ILE A 102 -0.53 -17.03 -7.44
N SER A 103 -1.86 -16.96 -7.59
CA SER A 103 -2.68 -15.85 -7.06
C SER A 103 -2.55 -15.71 -5.53
N LYS A 104 -2.56 -16.82 -4.78
CA LYS A 104 -2.35 -16.80 -3.32
C LYS A 104 -0.95 -16.28 -2.94
N ARG A 105 0.10 -16.77 -3.61
CA ARG A 105 1.49 -16.32 -3.36
C ARG A 105 1.65 -14.82 -3.64
N TRP A 106 1.03 -14.34 -4.71
CA TRP A 106 1.09 -12.92 -5.04
C TRP A 106 0.40 -12.03 -4.01
N ARG A 107 -0.76 -12.46 -3.47
CA ARG A 107 -1.43 -11.75 -2.37
C ARG A 107 -0.53 -11.63 -1.13
N VAL A 108 0.24 -12.66 -0.80
CA VAL A 108 1.22 -12.62 0.30
C VAL A 108 2.31 -11.57 0.04
N ILE A 109 2.86 -11.56 -1.16
CA ILE A 109 3.89 -10.59 -1.59
C ILE A 109 3.33 -9.16 -1.54
N LEU A 110 2.14 -8.93 -2.11
CA LEU A 110 1.43 -7.64 -2.06
C LEU A 110 1.27 -7.13 -0.62
N CYS A 111 0.73 -7.96 0.28
CA CYS A 111 0.54 -7.58 1.69
C CYS A 111 1.88 -7.25 2.37
N THR A 112 2.94 -7.96 2.01
CA THR A 112 4.28 -7.75 2.57
C THR A 112 4.88 -6.43 2.08
N ILE A 113 4.80 -6.13 0.78
CA ILE A 113 5.31 -4.87 0.22
C ILE A 113 4.58 -3.67 0.82
N VAL A 114 3.25 -3.75 0.92
CA VAL A 114 2.42 -2.71 1.54
C VAL A 114 2.83 -2.47 2.99
N TRP A 115 3.04 -3.55 3.77
CA TRP A 115 3.55 -3.43 5.14
C TRP A 115 4.93 -2.76 5.18
N LEU A 116 5.85 -3.15 4.32
CA LEU A 116 7.21 -2.61 4.28
C LEU A 116 7.22 -1.12 3.93
N LEU A 117 6.45 -0.70 2.91
CA LEU A 117 6.29 0.71 2.55
C LEU A 117 5.75 1.51 3.74
N TRP A 118 4.68 1.02 4.36
CA TRP A 118 4.10 1.70 5.52
C TRP A 118 5.08 1.80 6.70
N ALA A 119 5.76 0.71 7.04
CA ALA A 119 6.74 0.69 8.11
C ALA A 119 7.92 1.64 7.83
N LYS A 120 8.41 1.67 6.58
CA LYS A 120 9.49 2.57 6.18
C LYS A 120 9.07 4.03 6.21
N ARG A 121 7.85 4.36 5.76
CA ARG A 121 7.29 5.72 5.85
C ARG A 121 7.22 6.18 7.29
N ASN A 122 6.72 5.34 8.20
CA ASN A 122 6.66 5.70 9.62
C ASN A 122 8.07 5.96 10.17
N ASN A 123 9.07 5.16 9.76
CA ASN A 123 10.47 5.36 10.12
C ASN A 123 11.12 6.63 9.59
N CYS A 124 10.44 7.42 8.76
CA CYS A 124 10.92 8.73 8.32
C CYS A 124 10.37 9.89 9.15
N HIS A 125 9.45 9.63 10.09
CA HIS A 125 8.86 10.64 10.97
C HIS A 125 9.59 10.77 12.32
N TYR A 126 10.69 10.02 12.52
CA TYR A 126 11.52 10.05 13.73
C TYR A 126 13.02 9.93 13.40
#